data_AF-A0A537UCH4-F1
#
_entry.id   AF-A0A537UCH4-F1
#
_cell.length_a   1.000
_cell.length_b   1.000
_cell.length_c   1.000
_cell.angle_alpha   90.00
_cell.angle_beta   90.00
_cell.angle_gamma   90.00
#
_symmetry.space_group_name_H-M   'P 1'
#
loop_
_entity.id
_entity.type
_entity.pdbx_description
1 polymer ?
#
loop_
_entity_poly.entity_id
_entity_poly.type
_entity_poly.pdbx_seq_one_letter_code
_entity_poly.pdbx_strand_id
1 'polypeptide(L)'
;FAASGLLLGVLYALATESLNQRAPASGLAAAGAIFAIGAVGALALALTMALEKGWLTVALALMVAGIAWVADKRPLPALRLLAAAVAVLVMARIAWEPRIVGTALGTTPIFNWLLYGYGLCAAAFAVGGHLLRRRADDAPARVIDSGAIVLTVLLAFFEIRHFIHHGDIYSHSTSLAEVALQVSVGLAMTIGLERLRLRTHSVVHDVGALAVAALTLAAIVLELAVHKNPLLTGEPVGGRFVNLILLGYGLPAMLAAALALQTRGVRPQSYSATAAVTSVALALAYLSLEVRTLYHGEVLTFGAITDAEQYTYSAVWLAFGVALLVAGMLLRSQAVRLASAAVVTLTVLKVFLVDMHDLTGVFQGLSFIGLGIVLLGIGWLYQRVLFPRPGAFPA
;
A
#
# COMPACT_ATOMS: atom_id res chain seq x y z
N PHE A 1 31.00 29.40 -3.90
CA PHE A 1 30.42 28.54 -4.95
C PHE A 1 28.90 28.66 -5.07
N ALA A 2 28.13 28.53 -4.00
CA ALA A 2 26.67 28.70 -4.02
C ALA A 2 26.19 30.04 -4.64
N ALA A 3 26.75 31.16 -4.19
CA ALA A 3 26.42 32.49 -4.71
C ALA A 3 26.69 32.63 -6.22
N SER A 4 27.76 32.01 -6.72
CA SER A 4 28.08 31.97 -8.15
C SER A 4 27.05 31.16 -8.95
N GLY A 5 26.57 30.05 -8.39
CA GLY A 5 25.47 29.27 -8.97
C GLY A 5 24.16 30.07 -9.03
N LEU A 6 23.81 30.79 -7.95
CA LEU A 6 22.64 31.68 -7.94
C LEU A 6 22.76 32.79 -8.99
N LEU A 7 23.93 33.42 -9.08
CA LEU A 7 24.20 34.47 -10.07
C LEU A 7 24.05 33.92 -11.50
N LEU A 8 24.62 32.75 -11.80
CA LEU A 8 24.42 32.08 -13.09
C LEU A 8 22.95 31.77 -13.37
N GLY A 9 22.21 31.32 -12.35
CA GLY A 9 20.77 31.08 -12.45
C GLY A 9 19.99 32.34 -12.83
N VAL A 10 20.28 33.45 -12.16
CA VAL A 10 19.67 34.76 -12.47
C VAL A 10 20.04 35.22 -13.88
N LEU A 11 21.31 35.12 -14.28
CA LEU A 11 21.75 35.51 -15.62
C LEU A 11 21.04 34.70 -16.71
N TYR A 12 20.90 33.40 -16.51
CA TYR A 12 20.18 32.53 -17.44
C TYR A 12 18.66 32.80 -17.46
N ALA A 13 18.05 33.14 -16.32
CA ALA A 13 16.65 33.55 -16.26
C ALA A 13 16.42 34.88 -16.99
N LEU A 14 17.29 35.87 -16.79
CA LEU A 14 17.25 37.15 -17.51
C LEU A 14 17.46 36.97 -19.00
N ALA A 15 18.41 36.12 -19.41
CA ALA A 15 18.61 35.77 -20.82
C ALA A 15 17.35 35.13 -21.42
N THR A 16 16.70 34.22 -20.68
CA THR A 16 15.44 33.58 -21.08
C THR A 16 14.33 34.59 -21.31
N GLU A 17 14.17 35.56 -20.41
CA GLU A 17 13.15 36.61 -20.50
C GLU A 17 13.43 37.59 -21.64
N SER A 18 14.69 38.01 -21.79
CA SER A 18 15.11 38.90 -22.88
C SER A 18 14.87 38.31 -24.28
N LEU A 19 14.99 36.97 -24.42
CA LEU A 19 14.68 36.27 -25.66
C LEU A 19 13.18 36.11 -25.88
N ASN A 20 12.39 36.06 -24.81
CA ASN A 20 10.93 35.95 -24.87
C ASN A 20 10.27 37.26 -25.34
N GLN A 21 10.93 38.40 -25.08
CA GLN A 21 10.47 39.73 -25.50
C GLN A 21 10.81 40.05 -26.97
N ARG A 22 11.61 39.22 -27.65
CA ARG A 22 11.97 39.42 -29.07
C ARG A 22 10.86 38.93 -30.00
N ALA A 23 10.78 39.54 -31.18
CA ALA A 23 9.86 39.10 -32.23
C ALA A 23 10.08 37.61 -32.58
N PRO A 24 9.03 36.83 -32.85
CA PRO A 24 9.15 35.40 -33.10
C PRO A 24 10.03 35.12 -34.33
N ALA A 25 11.11 34.36 -34.12
CA ALA A 25 12.06 33.94 -35.15
C ALA A 25 12.38 32.46 -34.98
N SER A 26 12.78 31.78 -36.07
CA SER A 26 13.18 30.38 -36.02
C SER A 26 14.34 30.18 -35.03
N GLY A 27 14.21 29.20 -34.14
CA GLY A 27 15.24 28.87 -33.14
C GLY A 27 15.22 29.67 -31.84
N LEU A 28 14.52 30.81 -31.74
CA LEU A 28 14.44 31.60 -30.49
C LEU A 28 13.80 30.81 -29.34
N ALA A 29 12.80 29.98 -29.65
CA ALA A 29 12.15 29.10 -28.67
C ALA A 29 13.14 28.07 -28.09
N ALA A 30 13.99 27.50 -28.94
CA ALA A 30 15.03 26.53 -28.54
C ALA A 30 16.14 27.21 -27.72
N ALA A 31 16.63 28.37 -28.17
CA ALA A 31 17.64 29.13 -27.44
C ALA A 31 17.15 29.52 -26.04
N GLY A 32 15.95 30.07 -25.92
CA GLY A 32 15.42 30.43 -24.61
C GLY A 32 15.07 29.21 -23.74
N ALA A 33 14.77 28.04 -24.31
CA ALA A 33 14.63 26.81 -23.54
C ALA A 33 15.97 26.32 -22.98
N ILE A 34 17.06 26.42 -23.75
CA ILE A 34 18.41 26.11 -23.28
C ILE A 34 18.79 27.00 -22.10
N PHE A 35 18.53 28.32 -22.21
CA PHE A 35 18.78 29.24 -21.10
C PHE A 35 17.88 28.94 -19.90
N ALA A 36 16.60 28.59 -20.11
CA ALA A 36 15.71 28.22 -19.01
C ALA A 36 16.19 26.96 -18.26
N ILE A 37 16.63 25.92 -18.98
CA ILE A 37 17.25 24.74 -18.36
C ILE A 37 18.55 25.13 -17.66
N GLY A 38 19.38 25.96 -18.30
CA GLY A 38 20.61 26.47 -17.71
C GLY A 38 20.36 27.15 -16.37
N ALA A 39 19.28 27.92 -16.26
CA ALA A 39 18.85 28.55 -15.01
C ALA A 39 18.46 27.51 -13.95
N VAL A 40 17.66 26.50 -14.31
CA VAL A 40 17.29 25.39 -13.41
C VAL A 40 18.54 24.60 -12.97
N GLY A 41 19.46 24.33 -13.90
CA GLY A 41 20.74 23.67 -13.66
C GLY A 41 21.62 24.44 -12.68
N ALA A 42 21.80 25.73 -12.92
CA ALA A 42 22.57 26.61 -12.07
C ALA A 42 21.95 26.77 -10.68
N LEU A 43 20.62 26.80 -10.58
CA LEU A 43 19.90 26.82 -9.30
C LEU A 43 20.10 25.51 -8.53
N ALA A 44 19.99 24.36 -9.19
CA ALA A 44 20.25 23.07 -8.54
C ALA A 44 21.71 22.95 -8.07
N LEU A 45 22.66 23.44 -8.86
CA LEU A 45 24.07 23.52 -8.46
C LEU A 45 24.25 24.46 -7.27
N ALA A 46 23.59 25.62 -7.28
CA ALA A 46 23.61 26.55 -6.16
C ALA A 46 23.06 25.91 -4.88
N LEU A 47 21.91 25.23 -4.96
CA LEU A 47 21.32 24.50 -3.84
C LEU A 47 22.26 23.41 -3.32
N THR A 48 22.85 22.63 -4.22
CA THR A 48 23.81 21.59 -3.86
C THR A 48 25.04 22.15 -3.13
N MET A 49 25.53 23.33 -3.56
CA MET A 49 26.69 23.97 -2.96
C MET A 49 26.35 24.76 -1.70
N ALA A 50 25.10 25.22 -1.55
CA ALA A 50 24.63 26.00 -0.42
C ALA A 50 24.23 25.12 0.76
N LEU A 51 23.57 24.00 0.46
CA LEU A 51 23.08 23.06 1.45
C LEU A 51 24.04 21.89 1.58
N GLU A 52 24.81 21.86 2.67
CA GLU A 52 25.72 20.76 2.99
C GLU A 52 24.97 19.41 3.12
N LYS A 53 25.64 18.28 2.84
CA LYS A 53 25.15 16.89 2.97
C LYS A 53 24.37 16.36 1.73
N GLY A 54 23.28 15.61 1.93
CA GLY A 54 22.53 14.86 0.91
C GLY A 54 21.74 15.67 -0.13
N TRP A 55 21.86 17.00 -0.15
CA TRP A 55 21.01 17.88 -0.96
C TRP A 55 21.25 17.77 -2.46
N LEU A 56 22.37 17.19 -2.91
CA LEU A 56 22.60 16.91 -4.33
C LEU A 56 21.44 16.12 -4.93
N THR A 57 21.00 15.03 -4.26
CA THR A 57 19.93 14.17 -4.77
C THR A 57 18.61 14.91 -4.85
N VAL A 58 18.28 15.69 -3.81
CA VAL A 58 17.06 16.53 -3.77
C VAL A 58 17.11 17.61 -4.86
N ALA A 59 18.24 18.28 -5.04
CA ALA A 59 18.42 19.31 -6.05
C ALA A 59 18.27 18.74 -7.47
N LEU A 60 18.82 17.56 -7.74
CA LEU A 60 18.63 16.85 -9.01
C LEU A 60 17.15 16.46 -9.22
N ALA A 61 16.44 16.02 -8.19
CA ALA A 61 15.02 15.72 -8.32
C ALA A 61 14.17 16.98 -8.56
N LEU A 62 14.46 18.08 -7.88
CA LEU A 62 13.82 19.37 -8.15
C LEU A 62 14.13 19.86 -9.57
N MET A 63 15.32 19.57 -10.10
CA MET A 63 15.65 19.84 -11.50
C MET A 63 14.74 19.07 -12.46
N VAL A 64 14.35 17.82 -12.17
CA VAL A 64 13.37 17.08 -12.98
C VAL A 64 12.04 17.85 -13.07
N ALA A 65 11.53 18.33 -11.94
CA ALA A 65 10.30 19.13 -11.92
C ALA A 65 10.48 20.47 -12.66
N GLY A 66 11.62 21.13 -12.50
CA GLY A 66 11.96 22.37 -13.20
C GLY A 66 12.03 22.20 -14.71
N ILE A 67 12.72 21.16 -15.21
CA ILE A 67 12.78 20.85 -16.64
C ILE A 67 11.38 20.52 -17.18
N ALA A 68 10.58 19.75 -16.44
CA ALA A 68 9.20 19.44 -16.82
C ALA A 68 8.32 20.70 -16.91
N TRP A 69 8.48 21.65 -15.99
CA TRP A 69 7.80 22.95 -16.04
C TRP A 69 8.21 23.78 -17.26
N VAL A 70 9.51 23.83 -17.59
CA VAL A 70 9.98 24.49 -18.81
C VAL A 70 9.41 23.79 -20.05
N ALA A 71 9.35 22.45 -20.07
CA ALA A 71 8.79 21.67 -21.17
C ALA A 71 7.27 21.88 -21.36
N ASP A 72 6.52 22.12 -20.28
CA ASP A 72 5.10 22.46 -20.35
C ASP A 72 4.89 23.82 -21.04
N LYS A 73 5.75 24.80 -20.74
CA LYS A 73 5.71 26.14 -21.35
C LYS A 73 6.30 26.18 -22.77
N ARG A 74 7.35 25.40 -23.02
CA ARG A 74 8.10 25.37 -24.29
C ARG A 74 8.16 23.92 -24.78
N PRO A 75 7.27 23.50 -25.70
CA PRO A 75 7.08 22.09 -26.05
C PRO A 75 8.20 21.57 -26.97
N LEU A 76 9.41 21.44 -26.45
CA LEU A 76 10.54 20.84 -27.15
C LEU A 76 10.72 19.38 -26.68
N PRO A 77 10.77 18.40 -27.61
CA PRO A 77 10.87 16.98 -27.24
C PRO A 77 12.15 16.66 -26.48
N ALA A 78 13.26 17.37 -26.77
CA ALA A 78 14.53 17.21 -26.08
C ALA A 78 14.46 17.47 -24.56
N LEU A 79 13.58 18.37 -24.12
CA LEU A 79 13.41 18.68 -22.68
C LEU A 79 12.80 17.51 -21.92
N ARG A 80 11.88 16.78 -22.56
CA ARG A 80 11.23 15.61 -21.97
C ARG A 80 12.25 14.50 -21.76
N LEU A 81 13.07 14.22 -22.78
CA LEU A 81 14.17 13.27 -22.70
C LEU A 81 15.21 13.66 -21.64
N LEU A 82 15.53 14.96 -21.54
CA LEU A 82 16.43 15.47 -20.51
C LEU A 82 15.86 15.23 -19.10
N ALA A 83 14.58 15.54 -18.89
CA ALA A 83 13.92 15.29 -17.60
C ALA A 83 13.97 13.80 -17.20
N ALA A 84 13.73 12.90 -18.16
CA ALA A 84 13.83 11.46 -17.95
C ALA A 84 15.28 11.02 -17.66
N ALA A 85 16.27 11.57 -18.37
CA ALA A 85 17.68 11.26 -18.13
C ALA A 85 18.14 11.69 -16.73
N VAL A 86 17.75 12.89 -16.29
CA VAL A 86 18.02 13.37 -14.93
C VAL A 86 17.27 12.52 -13.89
N ALA A 87 16.04 12.11 -14.18
CA ALA A 87 15.30 11.21 -13.29
C ALA A 87 16.00 9.85 -13.11
N VAL A 88 16.52 9.26 -14.20
CA VAL A 88 17.33 8.03 -14.13
C VAL A 88 18.61 8.25 -13.33
N LEU A 89 19.27 9.39 -13.48
CA LEU A 89 20.46 9.74 -12.69
C LEU A 89 20.15 9.82 -11.18
N VAL A 90 19.02 10.43 -10.80
CA VAL A 90 18.56 10.48 -9.40
C VAL A 90 18.33 9.06 -8.87
N MET A 91 17.64 8.21 -9.64
CA MET A 91 17.40 6.82 -9.25
C MET A 91 18.71 6.04 -9.10
N ALA A 92 19.66 6.19 -10.02
CA ALA A 92 20.99 5.58 -9.92
C ALA A 92 21.77 6.06 -8.69
N ARG A 93 21.67 7.35 -8.36
CA ARG A 93 22.33 7.92 -7.17
C ARG A 93 21.75 7.35 -5.88
N ILE A 94 20.42 7.23 -5.80
CA ILE A 94 19.73 6.64 -4.64
C ILE A 94 20.04 5.15 -4.53
N ALA A 95 20.12 4.43 -5.65
CA ALA A 95 20.49 3.01 -5.64
C ALA A 95 21.92 2.78 -5.13
N TRP A 96 22.85 3.72 -5.42
CA TRP A 96 24.21 3.66 -4.91
C TRP A 96 24.29 3.92 -3.39
N GLU A 97 23.54 4.90 -2.88
CA GLU A 97 23.50 5.22 -1.46
C GLU A 97 22.06 5.41 -0.98
N PRO A 98 21.37 4.32 -0.58
CA PRO A 98 19.99 4.38 -0.10
C PRO A 98 19.79 5.25 1.15
N ARG A 99 20.81 5.44 1.99
CA ARG A 99 20.70 6.37 3.14
C ARG A 99 20.67 7.83 2.72
N ILE A 100 21.01 8.14 1.47
CA ILE A 100 21.21 9.47 0.85
C ILE A 100 22.38 10.26 1.49
N VAL A 101 22.54 10.16 2.81
CA VAL A 101 23.49 10.93 3.63
C VAL A 101 24.40 10.02 4.45
N GLY A 102 24.43 8.73 4.12
CA GLY A 102 25.30 7.75 4.77
C GLY A 102 25.08 7.70 6.28
N THR A 103 26.14 7.96 7.05
CA THR A 103 26.15 7.84 8.52
C THR A 103 25.38 8.95 9.25
N ALA A 104 24.98 10.03 8.57
CA ALA A 104 24.30 11.16 9.21
C ALA A 104 22.77 11.07 9.19
N LEU A 105 22.21 9.87 8.96
CA LEU A 105 20.76 9.64 8.89
C LEU A 105 20.03 9.97 10.20
N GLY A 106 20.71 9.81 11.34
CA GLY A 106 20.14 10.03 12.67
C GLY A 106 19.11 8.97 13.06
N THR A 107 18.56 9.09 14.26
CA THR A 107 17.59 8.13 14.85
C THR A 107 16.21 8.75 15.05
N THR A 108 16.01 10.02 14.67
CA THR A 108 14.73 10.72 14.81
C THR A 108 13.66 10.07 13.92
N PRO A 109 12.54 9.57 14.47
CA PRO A 109 11.47 8.99 13.66
C PRO A 109 10.85 10.01 12.71
N ILE A 110 10.53 9.58 11.48
CA ILE A 110 9.76 10.31 10.47
C ILE A 110 10.45 11.58 9.94
N PHE A 111 10.86 12.52 10.79
CA PHE A 111 11.52 13.76 10.40
C PHE A 111 13.03 13.58 10.26
N ASN A 112 13.44 12.63 9.41
CA ASN A 112 14.84 12.33 9.12
C ASN A 112 15.16 12.51 7.62
N TRP A 113 16.39 12.19 7.22
CA TRP A 113 16.84 12.35 5.83
C TRP A 113 16.17 11.39 4.84
N LEU A 114 15.52 10.31 5.28
CA LEU A 114 14.70 9.51 4.39
C LEU A 114 13.48 10.31 3.93
N LEU A 115 12.74 10.95 4.84
CA LEU A 115 11.63 11.83 4.48
C LEU A 115 12.05 12.98 3.57
N TYR A 116 13.10 13.71 3.91
CA TYR A 116 13.55 14.81 3.05
C TYR A 116 14.09 14.31 1.72
N GLY A 117 14.88 13.23 1.73
CA GLY A 117 15.53 12.72 0.55
C GLY A 117 14.54 12.03 -0.38
N TYR A 118 13.88 10.97 0.06
CA TYR A 118 12.90 10.26 -0.75
C TYR A 118 11.60 11.03 -0.92
N GLY A 119 11.10 11.71 0.11
CA GLY A 119 9.81 12.42 0.05
C GLY A 119 9.85 13.64 -0.87
N LEU A 120 10.88 14.50 -0.78
CA LEU A 120 11.01 15.62 -1.72
C LEU A 120 11.27 15.12 -3.14
N CYS A 121 12.06 14.05 -3.31
CA CYS A 121 12.28 13.46 -4.64
C CYS A 121 10.98 12.88 -5.22
N ALA A 122 10.19 12.14 -4.43
CA ALA A 122 8.91 11.59 -4.84
C ALA A 122 7.92 12.71 -5.23
N ALA A 123 7.85 13.78 -4.44
CA ALA A 123 7.01 14.94 -4.73
C ALA A 123 7.46 15.65 -6.03
N ALA A 124 8.76 15.87 -6.20
CA ALA A 124 9.31 16.49 -7.40
C ALA A 124 9.04 15.65 -8.65
N PHE A 125 9.18 14.32 -8.56
CA PHE A 125 8.84 13.41 -9.65
C PHE A 125 7.33 13.41 -9.92
N ALA A 126 6.48 13.36 -8.89
CA ALA A 126 5.03 13.41 -9.07
C ALA A 126 4.58 14.71 -9.77
N VAL A 127 5.17 15.86 -9.40
CA VAL A 127 4.94 17.15 -10.07
C VAL A 127 5.47 17.12 -11.51
N GLY A 128 6.69 16.61 -11.73
CA GLY A 128 7.31 16.52 -13.05
C GLY A 128 6.51 15.64 -14.01
N GLY A 129 6.09 14.45 -13.57
CA GLY A 129 5.24 13.53 -14.32
C GLY A 129 3.88 14.14 -14.64
N HIS A 130 3.23 14.79 -13.66
CA HIS A 130 1.99 15.52 -13.88
C HIS A 130 2.11 16.61 -14.95
N LEU A 131 3.17 17.44 -14.89
CA LEU A 131 3.41 18.50 -15.87
C LEU A 131 3.66 17.94 -17.27
N LEU A 132 4.48 16.89 -17.40
CA LEU A 132 4.75 16.29 -18.72
C LEU A 132 3.51 15.63 -19.33
N ARG A 133 2.66 14.99 -18.52
CA ARG A 133 1.42 14.34 -18.98
C ARG A 133 0.35 15.30 -19.47
N ARG A 134 0.37 16.58 -19.08
CA ARG A 134 -0.57 17.59 -19.60
C ARG A 134 -0.56 17.69 -21.12
N ARG A 135 0.57 17.36 -21.74
CA ARG A 135 0.72 17.36 -23.20
C ARG A 135 0.68 15.96 -23.82
N ALA A 136 1.40 15.00 -23.24
CA ALA A 136 1.46 13.64 -23.76
C ALA A 136 1.83 12.62 -22.65
N ASP A 137 1.18 11.45 -22.66
CA ASP A 137 1.55 10.29 -21.85
C ASP A 137 2.55 9.40 -22.63
N ASP A 138 3.78 9.89 -22.77
CA ASP A 138 4.87 9.24 -23.51
C ASP A 138 5.93 8.62 -22.58
N ALA A 139 6.96 7.98 -23.15
CA ALA A 139 7.99 7.29 -22.38
C ALA A 139 8.67 8.19 -21.31
N PRO A 140 9.09 9.44 -21.60
CA PRO A 140 9.63 10.33 -20.57
C PRO A 140 8.70 10.60 -19.39
N ALA A 141 7.42 10.90 -19.65
CA ALA A 141 6.45 11.12 -18.58
C ALA A 141 6.28 9.86 -17.71
N ARG A 142 6.22 8.70 -18.37
CA ARG A 142 6.09 7.39 -17.72
C ARG A 142 7.29 7.02 -16.86
N VAL A 143 8.51 7.34 -17.28
CA VAL A 143 9.74 7.13 -16.48
C VAL A 143 9.66 7.93 -15.18
N ILE A 144 9.26 9.20 -15.27
CA ILE A 144 9.17 10.08 -14.09
C ILE A 144 8.02 9.63 -13.16
N ASP A 145 6.84 9.29 -13.70
CA ASP A 145 5.73 8.76 -12.90
C ASP A 145 6.13 7.44 -12.19
N SER A 146 6.89 6.58 -12.87
CA SER A 146 7.38 5.33 -12.28
C SER A 146 8.32 5.60 -11.12
N GLY A 147 9.24 6.55 -11.29
CA GLY A 147 10.12 7.01 -10.22
C GLY A 147 9.35 7.60 -9.04
N ALA A 148 8.27 8.35 -9.27
CA ALA A 148 7.42 8.88 -8.20
C ALA A 148 6.82 7.75 -7.35
N ILE A 149 6.29 6.70 -7.99
CA ILE A 149 5.72 5.54 -7.29
C ILE A 149 6.80 4.78 -6.53
N VAL A 150 7.93 4.46 -7.17
CA VAL A 150 9.03 3.72 -6.55
C VAL A 150 9.58 4.48 -5.34
N LEU A 151 9.82 5.78 -5.46
CA LEU A 151 10.33 6.60 -4.36
C LEU A 151 9.32 6.70 -3.20
N THR A 152 8.02 6.74 -3.51
CA THR A 152 6.97 6.73 -2.47
C THR A 152 6.94 5.41 -1.72
N VAL A 153 7.05 4.27 -2.44
CA VAL A 153 7.11 2.94 -1.83
C VAL A 153 8.37 2.79 -0.99
N LEU A 154 9.54 3.17 -1.53
CA LEU A 154 10.82 3.10 -0.80
C LEU A 154 10.83 4.00 0.43
N LEU A 155 10.25 5.21 0.35
CA LEU A 155 10.09 6.08 1.50
C LEU A 155 9.34 5.37 2.63
N ALA A 156 8.16 4.82 2.33
CA ALA A 156 7.36 4.13 3.33
C ALA A 156 8.10 2.95 3.95
N PHE A 157 8.73 2.11 3.12
CA PHE A 157 9.47 0.94 3.59
C PHE A 157 10.69 1.31 4.44
N PHE A 158 11.49 2.28 4.01
CA PHE A 158 12.66 2.71 4.76
C PHE A 158 12.31 3.47 6.03
N GLU A 159 11.24 4.28 6.06
CA GLU A 159 10.79 4.94 7.29
C GLU A 159 10.29 3.90 8.32
N ILE A 160 9.54 2.89 7.89
CA ILE A 160 9.12 1.80 8.78
C ILE A 160 10.36 1.07 9.31
N ARG A 161 11.30 0.71 8.44
CA ARG A 161 12.52 -0.02 8.83
C ARG A 161 13.41 0.82 9.76
N HIS A 162 13.58 2.10 9.45
CA HIS A 162 14.30 3.06 10.28
C HIS A 162 13.67 3.18 11.66
N PHE A 163 12.35 3.32 11.72
CA PHE A 163 11.61 3.40 12.98
C PHE A 163 11.76 2.15 13.84
N ILE A 164 11.60 0.96 13.24
CA ILE A 164 11.67 -0.32 13.96
C ILE A 164 13.09 -0.64 14.43
N HIS A 165 14.12 -0.35 13.62
CA HIS A 165 15.51 -0.68 13.91
C HIS A 165 16.31 0.51 14.46
N HIS A 166 15.63 1.47 15.07
CA HIS A 166 16.24 2.63 15.75
C HIS A 166 17.28 3.39 14.90
N GLY A 167 17.03 3.51 13.60
CA GLY A 167 17.87 4.22 12.65
C GLY A 167 18.65 3.35 11.69
N ASP A 168 18.76 2.04 11.91
CA ASP A 168 19.50 1.15 11.01
C ASP A 168 18.64 0.51 9.93
N ILE A 169 18.69 1.09 8.73
CA ILE A 169 17.97 0.55 7.56
C ILE A 169 18.61 -0.74 6.98
N TYR A 170 19.84 -1.10 7.38
CA TYR A 170 20.54 -2.31 6.90
C TYR A 170 20.55 -3.45 7.94
N SER A 171 19.69 -3.37 8.95
CA SER A 171 19.45 -4.48 9.87
C SER A 171 19.14 -5.76 9.09
N HIS A 172 19.63 -6.91 9.56
CA HIS A 172 19.40 -8.21 8.90
C HIS A 172 18.16 -8.93 9.43
N SER A 173 17.56 -8.43 10.51
CA SER A 173 16.34 -8.98 11.08
C SER A 173 15.12 -8.23 10.55
N THR A 174 14.00 -8.95 10.46
CA THR A 174 12.68 -8.40 10.18
C THR A 174 11.76 -8.89 11.29
N SER A 175 11.07 -7.99 11.99
CA SER A 175 10.12 -8.32 13.06
C SER A 175 8.69 -8.45 12.53
N LEU A 176 7.80 -9.08 13.29
CA LEU A 176 6.36 -9.10 12.97
C LEU A 176 5.80 -7.67 12.86
N ALA A 177 6.24 -6.76 13.74
CA ALA A 177 5.82 -5.36 13.73
C ALA A 177 6.20 -4.65 12.42
N GLU A 178 7.41 -4.90 11.90
CA GLU A 178 7.87 -4.32 10.62
C GLU A 178 7.00 -4.79 9.46
N VAL A 179 6.78 -6.10 9.33
CA VAL A 179 5.95 -6.68 8.26
C VAL A 179 4.50 -6.21 8.37
N ALA A 180 3.95 -6.16 9.58
CA ALA A 180 2.58 -5.70 9.83
C ALA A 180 2.36 -4.27 9.34
N LEU A 181 3.31 -3.37 9.60
CA LEU A 181 3.28 -2.00 9.10
C LEU A 181 3.44 -1.95 7.58
N GLN A 182 4.41 -2.69 7.02
CA GLN A 182 4.68 -2.70 5.58
C GLN A 182 3.46 -3.21 4.78
N VAL A 183 2.80 -4.27 5.24
CA VAL A 183 1.57 -4.80 4.62
C VAL A 183 0.43 -3.79 4.73
N SER A 184 0.24 -3.17 5.89
CA SER A 184 -0.82 -2.17 6.09
C SER A 184 -0.63 -0.96 5.17
N VAL A 185 0.59 -0.42 5.11
CA VAL A 185 0.91 0.71 4.23
C VAL A 185 0.88 0.29 2.75
N GLY A 186 1.32 -0.93 2.43
CA GLY A 186 1.20 -1.52 1.09
C GLY A 186 -0.24 -1.52 0.58
N LEU A 187 -1.17 -2.04 1.38
CA LEU A 187 -2.60 -2.03 1.04
C LEU A 187 -3.15 -0.60 0.94
N ALA A 188 -2.77 0.30 1.84
CA ALA A 188 -3.18 1.70 1.78
C ALA A 188 -2.67 2.40 0.50
N MET A 189 -1.42 2.14 0.11
CA MET A 189 -0.83 2.63 -1.14
C MET A 189 -1.54 2.06 -2.35
N THR A 190 -1.86 0.76 -2.38
CA THR A 190 -2.67 0.16 -3.45
C THR A 190 -4.03 0.84 -3.57
N ILE A 191 -4.74 1.05 -2.46
CA ILE A 191 -6.03 1.75 -2.44
C ILE A 191 -5.88 3.16 -3.03
N GLY A 192 -4.85 3.90 -2.61
CA GLY A 192 -4.55 5.24 -3.11
C GLY A 192 -4.25 5.27 -4.61
N LEU A 193 -3.40 4.36 -5.10
CA LEU A 193 -3.06 4.21 -6.51
C LEU A 193 -4.28 3.79 -7.36
N GLU A 194 -5.14 2.92 -6.84
CA GLU A 194 -6.41 2.54 -7.46
C GLU A 194 -7.36 3.74 -7.63
N ARG A 195 -7.33 4.73 -6.72
CA ARG A 195 -8.08 6.00 -6.90
C ARG A 195 -7.37 6.92 -7.89
N LEU A 196 -6.04 7.00 -7.80
CA LEU A 196 -5.24 7.89 -8.63
C LEU A 196 -5.32 7.50 -10.11
N ARG A 197 -5.24 6.21 -10.44
CA ARG A 197 -5.32 5.72 -11.82
C ARG A 197 -6.65 6.07 -12.50
N LEU A 198 -7.75 6.10 -11.74
CA LEU A 198 -9.06 6.49 -12.25
C LEU A 198 -9.14 7.99 -12.58
N ARG A 199 -8.27 8.80 -11.97
CA ARG A 199 -8.17 10.24 -12.27
C ARG A 199 -7.20 10.54 -13.40
N THR A 200 -6.09 9.81 -13.47
CA THR A 200 -5.00 10.13 -14.42
C THR A 200 -5.07 9.33 -15.71
N HIS A 201 -5.75 8.18 -15.72
CA HIS A 201 -5.77 7.23 -16.84
C HIS A 201 -4.38 6.82 -17.38
N SER A 202 -3.33 7.00 -16.57
CA SER A 202 -1.96 6.66 -16.96
C SER A 202 -1.69 5.16 -16.77
N VAL A 203 -1.05 4.55 -17.79
CA VAL A 203 -0.65 3.14 -17.76
C VAL A 203 0.27 2.85 -16.58
N VAL A 204 1.16 3.78 -16.22
CA VAL A 204 2.10 3.59 -15.11
C VAL A 204 1.39 3.55 -13.77
N HIS A 205 0.37 4.37 -13.57
CA HIS A 205 -0.42 4.32 -12.34
C HIS A 205 -1.26 3.03 -12.26
N ASP A 206 -1.74 2.54 -13.41
CA ASP A 206 -2.47 1.27 -13.48
C ASP A 206 -1.57 0.07 -13.14
N VAL A 207 -0.42 -0.03 -13.81
CA VAL A 207 0.59 -1.09 -13.58
C VAL A 207 1.19 -0.97 -12.19
N GLY A 208 1.45 0.25 -11.72
CA GLY A 208 1.95 0.52 -10.37
C GLY A 208 0.98 0.04 -9.29
N ALA A 209 -0.33 0.27 -9.45
CA ALA A 209 -1.35 -0.25 -8.54
C ALA A 209 -1.31 -1.79 -8.48
N LEU A 210 -1.21 -2.45 -9.65
CA LEU A 210 -1.12 -3.91 -9.73
C LEU A 210 0.17 -4.45 -9.11
N ALA A 211 1.32 -3.82 -9.39
CA ALA A 211 2.62 -4.24 -8.86
C ALA A 211 2.67 -4.13 -7.33
N VAL A 212 2.24 -2.98 -6.78
CA VAL A 212 2.18 -2.79 -5.31
C VAL A 212 1.19 -3.77 -4.68
N ALA A 213 0.03 -4.01 -5.30
CA ALA A 213 -0.94 -5.00 -4.83
C ALA A 213 -0.35 -6.42 -4.80
N ALA A 214 0.33 -6.82 -5.87
CA ALA A 214 0.93 -8.15 -6.00
C ALA A 214 2.06 -8.36 -4.98
N LEU A 215 2.94 -7.36 -4.80
CA LEU A 215 4.00 -7.40 -3.79
C LEU A 215 3.43 -7.45 -2.37
N THR A 216 2.38 -6.67 -2.11
CA THR A 216 1.71 -6.68 -0.80
C THR A 216 1.02 -8.01 -0.52
N LEU A 217 0.38 -8.61 -1.54
CA LEU A 217 -0.20 -9.95 -1.43
C LEU A 217 0.88 -11.01 -1.19
N ALA A 218 2.02 -10.92 -1.88
CA ALA A 218 3.16 -11.80 -1.64
C ALA A 218 3.69 -11.64 -0.21
N ALA A 219 3.81 -10.42 0.32
CA ALA A 219 4.20 -10.19 1.71
C ALA A 219 3.19 -10.78 2.71
N ILE A 220 1.88 -10.67 2.44
CA ILE A 220 0.85 -11.31 3.28
C ILE A 220 1.03 -12.83 3.32
N VAL A 221 1.23 -13.46 2.15
CA VAL A 221 1.31 -14.92 2.06
C VAL A 221 2.64 -15.47 2.55
N LEU A 222 3.75 -14.85 2.15
CA LEU A 222 5.09 -15.33 2.47
C LEU A 222 5.52 -14.89 3.87
N GLU A 223 5.32 -13.63 4.23
CA GLU A 223 5.80 -13.13 5.52
C GLU A 223 4.79 -13.40 6.63
N LEU A 224 3.59 -12.83 6.57
CA LEU A 224 2.64 -12.95 7.69
C LEU A 224 2.18 -14.40 7.90
N ALA A 225 1.77 -15.10 6.84
CA ALA A 225 1.23 -16.45 7.02
C ALA A 225 2.31 -17.50 7.36
N VAL A 226 3.57 -17.30 6.94
CA VAL A 226 4.65 -18.29 7.07
C VAL A 226 5.81 -17.79 7.93
N HIS A 227 6.63 -16.85 7.46
CA HIS A 227 7.91 -16.52 8.13
C HIS A 227 7.76 -15.76 9.45
N LYS A 228 6.71 -14.95 9.60
CA LYS A 228 6.43 -14.08 10.76
C LYS A 228 5.12 -14.42 11.44
N ASN A 229 4.63 -15.64 11.23
CA ASN A 229 3.45 -16.10 11.94
C ASN A 229 3.80 -16.31 13.43
N PRO A 230 3.15 -15.59 14.37
CA PRO A 230 3.49 -15.68 15.79
C PRO A 230 3.22 -17.07 16.40
N LEU A 231 2.39 -17.90 15.77
CA LEU A 231 2.22 -19.32 16.15
C LEU A 231 3.45 -20.17 15.84
N LEU A 232 4.26 -19.76 14.87
CA LEU A 232 5.45 -20.49 14.42
C LEU A 232 6.73 -19.89 15.02
N THR A 233 6.81 -18.56 15.11
CA THR A 233 8.02 -17.86 15.55
C THR A 233 8.12 -17.72 17.06
N GLY A 234 6.99 -17.70 17.78
CA GLY A 234 6.96 -17.39 19.21
C GLY A 234 7.32 -15.94 19.53
N GLU A 235 7.31 -15.04 18.54
CA GLU A 235 7.51 -13.61 18.77
C GLU A 235 6.37 -13.05 19.64
N PRO A 236 6.67 -12.30 20.72
CA PRO A 236 5.63 -11.79 21.60
C PRO A 236 4.74 -10.79 20.85
N VAL A 237 3.43 -11.01 20.90
CA VAL A 237 2.46 -10.17 20.18
C VAL A 237 2.10 -8.89 20.94
N GLY A 238 2.50 -8.78 22.21
CA GLY A 238 2.22 -7.66 23.10
C GLY A 238 0.87 -7.81 23.81
N GLY A 239 0.12 -6.70 23.91
CA GLY A 239 -1.08 -6.60 24.75
C GLY A 239 -2.21 -7.60 24.43
N ARG A 240 -3.24 -7.61 25.28
CA ARG A 240 -4.34 -8.60 25.17
C ARG A 240 -5.39 -8.31 24.09
N PHE A 241 -5.57 -7.03 23.72
CA PHE A 241 -6.59 -6.59 22.76
C PHE A 241 -6.03 -5.64 21.69
N VAL A 242 -5.09 -4.78 22.09
CA VAL A 242 -4.34 -3.91 21.18
C VAL A 242 -2.92 -4.46 21.11
N ASN A 243 -2.63 -5.15 20.01
CA ASN A 243 -1.44 -5.97 19.86
C ASN A 243 -0.97 -6.00 18.39
N LEU A 244 0.15 -6.68 18.15
CA LEU A 244 0.72 -6.83 16.80
C LEU A 244 -0.17 -7.68 15.88
N ILE A 245 -1.06 -8.52 16.43
CA ILE A 245 -2.01 -9.31 15.64
C ILE A 245 -3.08 -8.40 15.01
N LEU A 246 -3.60 -7.43 15.78
CA LEU A 246 -4.50 -6.40 15.26
C LEU A 246 -3.84 -5.59 14.15
N LEU A 247 -2.57 -5.22 14.33
CA LEU A 247 -1.81 -4.46 13.32
C LEU A 247 -1.46 -5.30 12.07
N GLY A 248 -1.10 -6.57 12.24
CA GLY A 248 -0.63 -7.43 11.16
C GLY A 248 -1.72 -8.18 10.40
N TYR A 249 -2.86 -8.47 11.04
CA TYR A 249 -3.93 -9.25 10.46
C TYR A 249 -5.25 -8.49 10.43
N GLY A 250 -5.63 -7.85 11.54
CA GLY A 250 -6.91 -7.14 11.65
C GLY A 250 -7.01 -5.91 10.75
N LEU A 251 -6.05 -4.98 10.85
CA LEU A 251 -6.00 -3.78 10.01
C LEU A 251 -5.84 -4.13 8.52
N PRO A 252 -4.91 -5.01 8.11
CA PRO A 252 -4.84 -5.51 6.74
C PRO A 252 -6.12 -6.18 6.25
N ALA A 253 -6.86 -6.93 7.09
CA ALA A 253 -8.16 -7.49 6.71
C ALA A 253 -9.16 -6.39 6.34
N MET A 254 -9.23 -5.32 7.13
CA MET A 254 -10.10 -4.17 6.85
C MET A 254 -9.68 -3.41 5.58
N LEU A 255 -8.38 -3.19 5.37
CA LEU A 255 -7.86 -2.53 4.18
C LEU A 255 -8.09 -3.38 2.92
N ALA A 256 -7.88 -4.70 3.00
CA ALA A 256 -8.18 -5.62 1.91
C ALA A 256 -9.69 -5.65 1.58
N ALA A 257 -10.57 -5.57 2.59
CA ALA A 257 -12.02 -5.42 2.37
C ALA A 257 -12.33 -4.11 1.65
N ALA A 258 -11.74 -3.00 2.08
CA ALA A 258 -11.91 -1.69 1.44
C ALA A 258 -11.43 -1.73 -0.02
N LEU A 259 -10.29 -2.37 -0.30
CA LEU A 259 -9.77 -2.57 -1.65
C LEU A 259 -10.72 -3.43 -2.51
N ALA A 260 -11.25 -4.52 -1.96
CA ALA A 260 -12.21 -5.39 -2.66
C ALA A 260 -13.50 -4.64 -3.03
N LEU A 261 -14.02 -3.82 -2.11
CA LEU A 261 -15.20 -2.99 -2.33
C LEU A 261 -14.93 -1.89 -3.35
N GLN A 262 -13.78 -1.21 -3.27
CA GLN A 262 -13.42 -0.12 -4.17
C GLN A 262 -13.21 -0.59 -5.61
N THR A 263 -12.63 -1.77 -5.81
CA THR A 263 -12.30 -2.27 -7.16
C THR A 263 -13.43 -3.04 -7.82
N ARG A 264 -14.51 -3.32 -7.09
CA ARG A 264 -15.66 -4.07 -7.59
C ARG A 264 -16.32 -3.34 -8.76
N GLY A 265 -16.47 -4.04 -9.89
CA GLY A 265 -17.07 -3.48 -11.10
C GLY A 265 -16.14 -2.55 -11.90
N VAL A 266 -14.94 -2.27 -11.38
CA VAL A 266 -13.92 -1.45 -12.05
C VAL A 266 -12.77 -2.32 -12.56
N ARG A 267 -12.32 -3.29 -11.75
CA ARG A 267 -11.33 -4.31 -12.13
C ARG A 267 -12.03 -5.62 -12.52
N PRO A 268 -11.32 -6.53 -13.22
CA PRO A 268 -11.78 -7.91 -13.42
C PRO A 268 -12.19 -8.56 -12.11
N GLN A 269 -13.20 -9.43 -12.17
CA GLN A 269 -13.76 -10.09 -10.99
C GLN A 269 -12.71 -10.85 -10.17
N SER A 270 -11.70 -11.43 -10.82
CA SER A 270 -10.60 -12.13 -10.15
C SER A 270 -9.82 -11.23 -9.19
N TYR A 271 -9.51 -9.98 -9.57
CA TYR A 271 -8.77 -9.04 -8.73
C TYR A 271 -9.54 -8.71 -7.45
N SER A 272 -10.81 -8.31 -7.58
CA SER A 272 -11.65 -7.98 -6.43
C SER A 272 -11.97 -9.21 -5.58
N ALA A 273 -12.10 -10.39 -6.20
CA ALA A 273 -12.28 -11.65 -5.49
C ALA A 273 -11.03 -12.02 -4.68
N THR A 274 -9.82 -11.87 -5.24
CA THR A 274 -8.57 -12.09 -4.51
C THR A 274 -8.49 -11.17 -3.30
N ALA A 275 -8.73 -9.87 -3.45
CA ALA A 275 -8.74 -8.94 -2.33
C ALA A 275 -9.78 -9.32 -1.24
N ALA A 276 -10.97 -9.78 -1.65
CA ALA A 276 -12.00 -10.24 -0.72
C ALA A 276 -11.60 -11.53 0.00
N VAL A 277 -11.03 -12.50 -0.70
CA VAL A 277 -10.53 -13.76 -0.11
C VAL A 277 -9.39 -13.46 0.85
N THR A 278 -8.43 -12.61 0.47
CA THR A 278 -7.34 -12.16 1.35
C THR A 278 -7.88 -11.47 2.60
N SER A 279 -8.90 -10.62 2.48
CA SER A 279 -9.56 -9.99 3.62
C SER A 279 -10.18 -10.99 4.58
N VAL A 280 -10.97 -11.95 4.07
CA VAL A 280 -11.61 -12.98 4.90
C VAL A 280 -10.57 -13.89 5.55
N ALA A 281 -9.53 -14.29 4.82
CA ALA A 281 -8.45 -15.12 5.33
C ALA A 281 -7.67 -14.40 6.45
N LEU A 282 -7.31 -13.13 6.25
CA LEU A 282 -6.66 -12.31 7.27
C LEU A 282 -7.56 -12.09 8.50
N ALA A 283 -8.87 -11.90 8.32
CA ALA A 283 -9.81 -11.76 9.43
C ALA A 283 -9.95 -13.05 10.24
N LEU A 284 -10.01 -14.22 9.58
CA LEU A 284 -10.03 -15.52 10.27
C LEU A 284 -8.70 -15.79 10.99
N ALA A 285 -7.57 -15.45 10.36
CA ALA A 285 -6.26 -15.53 10.99
C ALA A 285 -6.18 -14.61 12.22
N TYR A 286 -6.59 -13.35 12.09
CA TYR A 286 -6.69 -12.39 13.19
C TYR A 286 -7.50 -12.96 14.36
N LEU A 287 -8.74 -13.40 14.11
CA LEU A 287 -9.61 -13.92 15.15
C LEU A 287 -9.06 -15.17 15.82
N SER A 288 -8.41 -16.06 15.07
CA SER A 288 -7.79 -17.27 15.62
C SER A 288 -6.58 -16.92 16.48
N LEU A 289 -5.69 -16.06 15.97
CA LEU A 289 -4.53 -15.60 16.72
C LEU A 289 -4.94 -14.85 18.01
N GLU A 290 -5.99 -14.03 17.93
CA GLU A 290 -6.51 -13.29 19.08
C GLU A 290 -7.09 -14.21 20.16
N VAL A 291 -7.85 -15.25 19.77
CA VAL A 291 -8.31 -16.27 20.71
C VAL A 291 -7.11 -16.93 21.39
N ARG A 292 -6.07 -17.31 20.62
CA ARG A 292 -4.84 -17.87 21.19
C ARG A 292 -4.20 -16.93 22.20
N THR A 293 -4.08 -15.63 21.88
CA THR A 293 -3.54 -14.59 22.76
C THR A 293 -4.34 -14.43 24.05
N LEU A 294 -5.67 -14.51 23.99
CA LEU A 294 -6.52 -14.36 25.17
C LEU A 294 -6.34 -15.51 26.17
N TYR A 295 -6.03 -16.72 25.69
CA TYR A 295 -5.79 -17.91 26.53
C TYR A 295 -4.33 -18.05 26.99
N HIS A 296 -3.37 -17.73 26.12
CA HIS A 296 -1.94 -18.02 26.34
C HIS A 296 -1.09 -16.79 26.67
N GLY A 297 -1.64 -15.58 26.51
CA GLY A 297 -0.91 -14.33 26.70
C GLY A 297 -0.08 -13.93 25.48
N GLU A 298 1.07 -13.30 25.71
CA GLU A 298 1.83 -12.63 24.66
C GLU A 298 2.57 -13.61 23.73
N VAL A 299 2.91 -14.81 24.19
CA VAL A 299 3.67 -15.80 23.41
C VAL A 299 2.78 -17.00 23.11
N LEU A 300 2.53 -17.24 21.81
CA LEU A 300 1.47 -18.14 21.36
C LEU A 300 1.88 -19.62 21.24
N THR A 301 3.19 -19.90 21.29
CA THR A 301 3.79 -21.23 21.08
C THR A 301 3.74 -22.14 22.30
N PHE A 302 3.49 -21.58 23.49
CA PHE A 302 3.42 -22.34 24.73
C PHE A 302 1.99 -22.77 25.04
N GLY A 303 1.83 -23.83 25.84
CA GLY A 303 0.55 -24.29 26.39
C GLY A 303 -0.25 -25.21 25.47
N ALA A 304 -0.89 -26.23 26.08
CA ALA A 304 -1.79 -27.12 25.37
C ALA A 304 -3.11 -26.40 25.04
N ILE A 305 -3.70 -26.74 23.90
CA ILE A 305 -5.04 -26.24 23.54
C ILE A 305 -6.06 -26.88 24.49
N THR A 306 -6.80 -26.05 25.21
CA THR A 306 -7.86 -26.53 26.14
C THR A 306 -9.19 -26.65 25.41
N ASP A 307 -10.11 -27.48 25.92
CA ASP A 307 -11.47 -27.63 25.33
C ASP A 307 -12.20 -26.28 25.25
N ALA A 308 -12.06 -25.45 26.28
CA ALA A 308 -12.64 -24.11 26.32
C ALA A 308 -12.10 -23.21 25.20
N GLU A 309 -10.79 -23.27 24.93
CA GLU A 309 -10.16 -22.55 23.81
C GLU A 309 -10.67 -23.10 22.47
N GLN A 310 -10.74 -24.43 22.34
CA GLN A 310 -11.21 -25.13 21.15
C GLN A 310 -12.64 -24.72 20.75
N TYR A 311 -13.55 -24.68 21.72
CA TYR A 311 -14.93 -24.23 21.50
C TYR A 311 -15.03 -22.72 21.23
N THR A 312 -14.14 -21.92 21.82
CA THR A 312 -14.09 -20.47 21.58
C THR A 312 -13.72 -20.16 20.12
N TYR A 313 -12.79 -20.90 19.51
CA TYR A 313 -12.51 -20.76 18.08
C TYR A 313 -13.79 -20.94 17.23
N SER A 314 -14.57 -21.98 17.51
CA SER A 314 -15.81 -22.26 16.76
C SER A 314 -16.86 -21.18 16.97
N ALA A 315 -17.05 -20.73 18.21
CA ALA A 315 -18.00 -19.67 18.53
C ALA A 315 -17.63 -18.36 17.82
N VAL A 316 -16.35 -17.97 17.84
CA VAL A 316 -15.85 -16.75 17.20
C VAL A 316 -15.94 -16.84 15.68
N TRP A 317 -15.60 -17.96 15.07
CA TRP A 317 -15.72 -18.15 13.61
C TRP A 317 -17.19 -18.10 13.16
N LEU A 318 -18.10 -18.70 13.93
CA LEU A 318 -19.53 -18.64 13.65
C LEU A 318 -20.05 -17.21 13.76
N ALA A 319 -19.68 -16.50 14.84
CA ALA A 319 -20.06 -15.10 15.03
C ALA A 319 -19.55 -14.22 13.88
N PHE A 320 -18.31 -14.44 13.42
CA PHE A 320 -17.76 -13.75 12.26
C PHE A 320 -18.52 -14.09 10.96
N GLY A 321 -18.86 -15.37 10.74
CA GLY A 321 -19.70 -15.79 9.62
C GLY A 321 -21.06 -15.10 9.60
N VAL A 322 -21.72 -14.97 10.75
CA VAL A 322 -22.98 -14.22 10.92
C VAL A 322 -22.77 -12.73 10.69
N ALA A 323 -21.70 -12.13 11.21
CA ALA A 323 -21.39 -10.72 10.98
C ALA A 323 -21.16 -10.42 9.49
N LEU A 324 -20.45 -11.30 8.77
CA LEU A 324 -20.31 -11.21 7.31
C LEU A 324 -21.66 -11.34 6.60
N LEU A 325 -22.58 -12.18 7.09
CA LEU A 325 -23.92 -12.31 6.52
C LEU A 325 -24.70 -11.00 6.63
N VAL A 326 -24.69 -10.41 7.83
CA VAL A 326 -25.30 -9.11 8.11
C VAL A 326 -24.68 -8.03 7.24
N ALA A 327 -23.35 -7.96 7.15
CA ALA A 327 -22.66 -7.03 6.27
C ALA A 327 -23.03 -7.25 4.80
N GLY A 328 -23.14 -8.51 4.34
CA GLY A 328 -23.56 -8.85 2.98
C GLY A 328 -25.00 -8.48 2.66
N MET A 329 -25.89 -8.47 3.66
CA MET A 329 -27.26 -7.95 3.55
C MET A 329 -27.26 -6.42 3.46
N LEU A 330 -26.56 -5.74 4.38
CA LEU A 330 -26.48 -4.27 4.41
C LEU A 330 -25.84 -3.70 3.13
N LEU A 331 -24.77 -4.33 2.64
CA LEU A 331 -24.06 -3.94 1.41
C LEU A 331 -24.73 -4.46 0.13
N ARG A 332 -25.84 -5.21 0.24
CA ARG A 332 -26.52 -5.89 -0.89
C ARG A 332 -25.56 -6.68 -1.80
N SER A 333 -24.52 -7.27 -1.21
CA SER A 333 -23.43 -7.91 -1.95
C SER A 333 -23.55 -9.42 -1.93
N GLN A 334 -23.86 -10.03 -3.08
CA GLN A 334 -23.91 -11.49 -3.21
C GLN A 334 -22.56 -12.14 -2.90
N ALA A 335 -21.45 -11.52 -3.32
CA ALA A 335 -20.12 -12.04 -3.03
C ALA A 335 -19.83 -12.13 -1.53
N VAL A 336 -20.22 -11.11 -0.75
CA VAL A 336 -20.03 -11.11 0.72
C VAL A 336 -20.94 -12.14 1.39
N ARG A 337 -22.17 -12.34 0.87
CA ARG A 337 -23.05 -13.43 1.33
C ARG A 337 -22.45 -14.81 1.04
N LEU A 338 -21.89 -15.03 -0.14
CA LEU A 338 -21.22 -16.30 -0.46
C LEU A 338 -19.98 -16.52 0.41
N ALA A 339 -19.21 -15.47 0.70
CA ALA A 339 -18.09 -15.56 1.63
C ALA A 339 -18.57 -15.94 3.05
N SER A 340 -19.65 -15.33 3.54
CA SER A 340 -20.30 -15.74 4.79
C SER A 340 -20.73 -17.21 4.77
N ALA A 341 -21.39 -17.67 3.69
CA ALA A 341 -21.79 -19.07 3.53
C ALA A 341 -20.58 -20.02 3.65
N ALA A 342 -19.46 -19.66 3.03
CA ALA A 342 -18.24 -20.43 3.09
C ALA A 342 -17.67 -20.49 4.52
N VAL A 343 -17.60 -19.35 5.23
CA VAL A 343 -17.12 -19.29 6.62
C VAL A 343 -18.02 -20.07 7.58
N VAL A 344 -19.34 -19.94 7.44
CA VAL A 344 -20.31 -20.70 8.25
C VAL A 344 -20.16 -22.19 7.98
N THR A 345 -20.11 -22.60 6.72
CA THR A 345 -19.93 -24.01 6.33
C THR A 345 -18.62 -24.57 6.89
N LEU A 346 -17.52 -23.82 6.77
CA LEU A 346 -16.23 -24.18 7.35
C LEU A 346 -16.33 -24.38 8.86
N THR A 347 -17.00 -23.46 9.56
CA THR A 347 -17.18 -23.53 11.01
C THR A 347 -18.01 -24.74 11.42
N VAL A 348 -19.10 -25.01 10.70
CA VAL A 348 -19.98 -26.18 10.92
C VAL A 348 -19.19 -27.47 10.73
N LEU A 349 -18.42 -27.59 9.64
CA LEU A 349 -17.56 -28.74 9.39
C LEU A 349 -16.51 -28.91 10.50
N LYS A 350 -15.88 -27.82 10.96
CA LYS A 350 -14.91 -27.86 12.05
C LYS A 350 -15.55 -28.35 13.36
N VAL A 351 -16.74 -27.86 13.70
CA VAL A 351 -17.47 -28.33 14.89
C VAL A 351 -17.79 -29.83 14.80
N PHE A 352 -18.23 -30.32 13.63
CA PHE A 352 -18.54 -31.74 13.44
C PHE A 352 -17.32 -32.65 13.43
N LEU A 353 -16.22 -32.24 12.80
CA LEU A 353 -15.06 -33.10 12.60
C LEU A 353 -14.11 -33.07 13.80
N VAL A 354 -13.99 -31.93 14.47
CA VAL A 354 -13.00 -31.71 15.53
C VAL A 354 -13.70 -31.67 16.88
N ASP A 355 -14.65 -30.75 17.08
CA ASP A 355 -15.20 -30.49 18.42
C ASP A 355 -16.12 -31.63 18.91
N MET A 356 -16.72 -32.38 18.00
CA MET A 356 -17.56 -33.54 18.33
C MET A 356 -16.80 -34.82 18.64
N HIS A 357 -15.52 -34.92 18.26
CA HIS A 357 -14.72 -36.11 18.55
C HIS A 357 -14.53 -36.30 20.07
N ASP A 358 -14.49 -35.19 20.81
CA ASP A 358 -14.17 -35.20 22.25
C ASP A 358 -15.42 -35.17 23.15
N LEU A 359 -16.62 -35.05 22.57
CA LEU A 359 -17.89 -34.97 23.29
C LEU A 359 -18.51 -36.36 23.51
N THR A 360 -18.77 -36.73 24.78
CA THR A 360 -19.51 -37.95 25.13
C THR A 360 -20.94 -37.65 25.63
N GLY A 361 -21.90 -38.53 25.31
CA GLY A 361 -23.24 -38.55 25.92
C GLY A 361 -24.14 -37.35 25.57
N VAL A 362 -24.54 -36.58 26.61
CA VAL A 362 -25.59 -35.54 26.52
C VAL A 362 -25.13 -34.29 25.78
N PHE A 363 -23.87 -33.89 25.94
CA PHE A 363 -23.34 -32.69 25.28
C PHE A 363 -23.25 -32.85 23.76
N GLN A 364 -23.07 -34.08 23.27
CA GLN A 364 -23.13 -34.40 21.85
C GLN A 364 -24.52 -34.10 21.27
N GLY A 365 -25.57 -34.54 21.97
CA GLY A 365 -26.97 -34.29 21.58
C GLY A 365 -27.33 -32.80 21.63
N LEU A 366 -26.93 -32.08 22.68
CA LEU A 366 -27.14 -30.63 22.79
C LEU A 366 -26.42 -29.85 21.69
N SER A 367 -25.19 -30.24 21.33
CA SER A 367 -24.45 -29.64 20.22
C SER A 367 -25.12 -29.86 18.87
N PHE A 368 -25.66 -31.05 18.60
CA PHE A 368 -26.45 -31.32 17.39
C PHE A 368 -27.72 -30.44 17.32
N ILE A 369 -28.42 -30.27 18.44
CA ILE A 369 -29.63 -29.43 18.52
C ILE A 369 -29.26 -27.96 18.32
N GLY A 370 -28.26 -27.45 19.04
CA GLY A 370 -27.79 -26.07 18.94
C GLY A 370 -27.31 -25.73 17.52
N LEU A 371 -26.50 -26.61 16.93
CA LEU A 371 -26.03 -26.47 15.56
C LEU A 371 -27.18 -26.57 14.55
N GLY A 372 -28.14 -27.47 14.79
CA GLY A 372 -29.37 -27.58 14.00
C GLY A 372 -30.19 -26.29 14.01
N ILE A 373 -30.36 -25.66 15.18
CA ILE A 373 -31.04 -24.36 15.30
C ILE A 373 -30.28 -23.26 14.56
N VAL A 374 -28.96 -23.22 14.68
CA VAL A 374 -28.11 -22.25 13.95
C VAL A 374 -28.24 -22.45 12.44
N LEU A 375 -28.16 -23.69 11.95
CA LEU A 375 -28.31 -24.03 10.53
C LEU A 375 -29.71 -23.71 10.02
N LEU A 376 -30.75 -23.99 10.80
CA LEU A 376 -32.13 -23.61 10.47
C LEU A 376 -32.30 -22.10 10.41
N GLY A 377 -31.74 -21.35 11.37
CA GLY A 377 -31.76 -19.89 11.38
C GLY A 377 -31.04 -19.27 10.20
N ILE A 378 -29.85 -19.80 9.86
CA ILE A 378 -29.06 -19.37 8.71
C ILE A 378 -29.77 -19.75 7.41
N GLY A 379 -30.29 -20.97 7.29
CA GLY A 379 -31.06 -21.44 6.13
C GLY A 379 -32.33 -20.63 5.89
N TRP A 380 -33.07 -20.30 6.95
CA TRP A 380 -34.22 -19.40 6.90
C TRP A 380 -33.83 -18.00 6.41
N LEU A 381 -32.71 -17.47 6.92
CA LEU A 381 -32.19 -16.17 6.48
C LEU A 381 -31.77 -16.22 5.00
N TYR A 382 -31.13 -17.30 4.54
CA TYR A 382 -30.74 -17.49 3.14
C TYR A 382 -31.95 -17.60 2.20
N GLN A 383 -32.96 -18.39 2.56
CA GLN A 383 -34.18 -18.56 1.75
C GLN A 383 -34.92 -17.24 1.55
N ARG A 384 -34.97 -16.40 2.59
CA ARG A 384 -35.60 -15.07 2.53
C ARG A 384 -34.85 -14.08 1.63
N VAL A 385 -33.57 -14.33 1.34
CA VAL A 385 -32.66 -13.40 0.65
C VAL A 385 -32.34 -13.81 -0.79
N LEU A 386 -32.32 -15.11 -1.11
CA LEU A 386 -32.00 -15.62 -2.46
C LEU A 386 -33.23 -15.80 -3.37
N PHE A 387 -34.44 -15.95 -2.81
CA PHE A 387 -35.67 -16.13 -3.59
C PHE A 387 -36.65 -14.98 -3.35
N PRO A 388 -36.66 -13.92 -4.20
CA PRO A 388 -37.84 -13.08 -4.33
C PRO A 388 -39.03 -13.96 -4.72
N ARG A 389 -40.14 -13.87 -3.99
CA ARG A 389 -41.41 -14.51 -4.39
C ARG A 389 -41.68 -14.15 -5.86
N PRO A 390 -41.95 -15.13 -6.76
CA PRO A 390 -42.42 -14.80 -8.09
C PRO A 390 -43.62 -13.87 -7.96
N GLY A 391 -43.51 -12.68 -8.56
CA GLY A 391 -44.65 -11.77 -8.65
C GLY A 391 -45.80 -12.54 -9.30
N ALA A 392 -46.95 -12.58 -8.64
CA ALA A 392 -48.16 -13.12 -9.21
C ALA A 392 -48.39 -12.48 -10.58
N PHE A 393 -48.51 -13.30 -11.62
CA PHE A 393 -48.93 -12.83 -12.94
C PHE A 393 -50.29 -12.12 -12.79
N PRO A 394 -50.46 -10.89 -13.31
CA PRO A 394 -51.78 -10.28 -13.36
C PRO A 394 -52.65 -11.07 -14.34
N ALA A 395 -53.83 -11.46 -13.88
CA ALA A 395 -54.85 -12.18 -14.64
C ALA A 395 -55.49 -11.31 -15.72
#